data_AF-A0A436QKM9-F1
#
_entry.id   AF-A0A436QKM9-F1
#
_cell.length_a   1.000
_cell.length_b   1.000
_cell.length_c   1.000
_cell.angle_alpha   90.00
_cell.angle_beta   90.00
_cell.angle_gamma   90.00
#
_symmetry.space_group_name_H-M   'P 1'
#
loop_
_entity.id
_entity.type
_entity.pdbx_description
1 polymer ?
#
loop_
_entity_poly.entity_id
_entity_poly.type
_entity_poly.pdbx_seq_one_letter_code
_entity_poly.pdbx_strand_id
1 'polypeptide(L)'
;VAAEVEGAIVGAGTILDARQFEEAARAGSTFIVSPGITSQLLEAAKDSPVPLLPGAITPGEIMAAREAGLRFLKFFPAEQSGGIASLKAFASPLADVKFCPTGGIMAKNAADYLSLPNVICVGGSWV
;
A
#
# COMPACT_ATOMS: atom_id res chain seq x y z
N VAL A 1 -17.17 -11.73 -6.91
CA VAL A 1 -15.76 -11.84 -6.49
C VAL A 1 -15.57 -12.61 -5.19
N ALA A 2 -15.90 -12.08 -4.00
CA ALA A 2 -15.67 -12.81 -2.73
C ALA A 2 -16.38 -14.18 -2.67
N ALA A 3 -17.59 -14.27 -3.22
CA ALA A 3 -18.35 -15.52 -3.30
C ALA A 3 -17.95 -16.42 -4.49
N GLU A 4 -17.09 -15.95 -5.39
CA GLU A 4 -16.68 -16.66 -6.60
C GLU A 4 -15.29 -17.30 -6.45
N VAL A 5 -14.48 -16.82 -5.49
CA VAL A 5 -13.13 -17.31 -5.25
C VAL A 5 -13.00 -17.67 -3.77
N GLU A 6 -12.97 -18.97 -3.49
CA GLU A 6 -12.81 -19.49 -2.13
C GLU A 6 -11.52 -18.96 -1.50
N GLY A 7 -11.62 -18.46 -0.26
CA GLY A 7 -10.48 -17.90 0.47
C GLY A 7 -10.03 -16.50 0.04
N ALA A 8 -10.70 -15.87 -0.94
CA ALA A 8 -10.35 -14.51 -1.35
C ALA A 8 -10.64 -13.49 -0.25
N ILE A 9 -9.62 -12.69 0.09
CA ILE A 9 -9.75 -11.52 0.96
C ILE A 9 -10.01 -10.32 0.04
N VAL A 10 -11.21 -9.73 0.14
CA VAL A 10 -11.63 -8.65 -0.76
C VAL A 10 -11.51 -7.29 -0.07
N GLY A 11 -10.78 -6.38 -0.71
CA GLY A 11 -10.62 -4.99 -0.30
C GLY A 11 -11.02 -4.03 -1.43
N ALA A 12 -11.01 -2.73 -1.12
CA ALA A 12 -11.24 -1.68 -2.09
C ALA A 12 -9.93 -0.97 -2.45
N GLY A 13 -9.73 -0.72 -3.74
CA GLY A 13 -8.56 0.00 -4.25
C GLY A 13 -8.93 1.33 -4.89
N THR A 14 -7.94 2.21 -5.03
CA THR A 14 -8.10 3.55 -5.62
C THR A 14 -9.04 4.43 -4.79
N ILE A 15 -9.00 4.28 -3.46
CA ILE A 15 -9.72 5.19 -2.55
C ILE A 15 -8.96 6.53 -2.50
N LEU A 16 -9.66 7.61 -2.80
CA LEU A 16 -9.07 8.95 -2.95
C LEU A 16 -9.38 9.88 -1.78
N ASP A 17 -10.43 9.60 -1.01
CA ASP A 17 -10.91 10.48 0.05
C ASP A 17 -11.60 9.69 1.19
N ALA A 18 -11.89 10.38 2.29
CA ALA A 18 -12.51 9.81 3.48
C ALA A 18 -13.92 9.25 3.20
N ARG A 19 -14.70 9.90 2.33
CA ARG A 19 -16.06 9.44 1.99
C ARG A 19 -16.00 8.09 1.29
N GLN A 20 -15.10 7.93 0.31
CA GLN A 20 -14.87 6.67 -0.37
C GLN A 20 -14.37 5.58 0.58
N PHE A 21 -13.49 5.94 1.53
CA PHE A 21 -13.02 5.02 2.55
C PHE A 21 -14.19 4.45 3.36
N GLU A 22 -15.06 5.33 3.88
CA GLU A 22 -16.22 4.92 4.68
C GLU A 22 -17.23 4.11 3.86
N GLU A 23 -17.49 4.50 2.61
CA GLU A 23 -18.36 3.75 1.69
C GLU A 23 -17.84 2.33 1.45
N ALA A 24 -16.53 2.19 1.20
CA ALA A 24 -15.88 0.90 1.02
C ALA A 24 -15.93 0.05 2.29
N ALA A 25 -15.67 0.64 3.45
CA ALA A 25 -15.75 -0.04 4.74
C ALA A 25 -17.18 -0.52 5.03
N ARG A 26 -18.20 0.33 4.83
CA ARG A 26 -19.62 -0.05 4.97
C ARG A 26 -20.05 -1.12 3.98
N ALA A 27 -19.46 -1.15 2.79
CA ALA A 27 -19.69 -2.20 1.80
C ALA A 27 -19.03 -3.55 2.14
N GLY A 28 -18.30 -3.64 3.25
CA GLY A 28 -17.67 -4.87 3.72
C GLY A 28 -16.25 -5.10 3.20
N SER A 29 -15.56 -4.06 2.73
CA SER A 29 -14.14 -4.17 2.36
C SER A 29 -13.31 -4.55 3.58
N THR A 30 -12.46 -5.56 3.44
CA THR A 30 -11.62 -6.08 4.53
C THR A 30 -10.27 -5.37 4.65
N PHE A 31 -9.89 -4.61 3.63
CA PHE A 31 -8.77 -3.68 3.63
C PHE A 31 -9.01 -2.60 2.57
N ILE A 32 -8.32 -1.47 2.71
CA ILE A 32 -8.43 -0.33 1.78
C ILE A 32 -7.05 0.05 1.26
N VAL A 33 -6.97 0.37 -0.03
CA VAL A 33 -5.75 0.81 -0.71
C VAL A 33 -6.00 2.14 -1.41
N SER A 34 -5.12 3.11 -1.19
CA SER A 34 -5.12 4.41 -1.87
C SER A 34 -3.84 4.60 -2.71
N PRO A 35 -3.86 5.46 -3.75
CA PRO A 35 -2.66 5.76 -4.52
C PRO A 35 -1.69 6.69 -3.76
N GLY A 36 -2.15 7.38 -2.73
CA GLY A 36 -1.38 8.31 -1.93
C GLY A 36 -1.90 8.41 -0.50
N ILE A 37 -1.27 9.26 0.31
CA ILE A 37 -1.63 9.51 1.70
C ILE A 37 -2.07 10.97 1.89
N THR A 38 -3.17 11.17 2.61
CA THR A 38 -3.66 12.50 2.97
C THR A 38 -4.10 12.50 4.43
N SER A 39 -4.10 13.67 5.08
CA SER A 39 -4.59 13.79 6.46
C SER A 39 -6.03 13.30 6.61
N GLN A 40 -6.89 13.56 5.62
CA GLN A 40 -8.29 13.10 5.66
C GLN A 40 -8.41 11.58 5.60
N LEU A 41 -7.59 10.89 4.80
CA LEU A 41 -7.56 9.43 4.76
C LEU A 41 -7.01 8.83 6.06
N LEU A 42 -5.98 9.46 6.63
CA LEU A 42 -5.42 9.04 7.91
C LEU A 42 -6.44 9.16 9.04
N GLU A 43 -7.17 10.28 9.12
CA GLU A 43 -8.23 10.45 10.13
C GLU A 43 -9.38 9.45 9.92
N ALA A 44 -9.81 9.21 8.67
CA ALA A 44 -10.84 8.21 8.39
C ALA A 44 -10.42 6.78 8.78
N ALA A 45 -9.13 6.46 8.62
CA ALA A 45 -8.61 5.14 8.96
C ALA A 45 -8.33 4.95 10.46
N LYS A 46 -8.08 6.03 11.20
CA LYS A 46 -7.64 6.00 12.61
C LYS A 46 -8.59 5.23 13.53
N ASP A 47 -9.90 5.45 13.37
CA ASP A 47 -10.94 4.81 14.20
C ASP A 47 -11.63 3.63 13.48
N SER A 48 -11.13 3.26 12.30
CA SER A 48 -11.71 2.19 11.49
C SER A 48 -11.07 0.84 11.82
N PRO A 49 -11.86 -0.24 11.95
CA PRO A 49 -11.32 -1.59 12.02
C PRO A 49 -10.79 -2.09 10.66
N VAL A 50 -11.07 -1.37 9.56
CA VAL A 50 -10.61 -1.74 8.21
C VAL A 50 -9.24 -1.14 7.97
N PRO A 51 -8.17 -1.95 7.80
CA PRO A 51 -6.81 -1.45 7.64
C PRO A 51 -6.64 -0.67 6.34
N LEU A 52 -5.85 0.41 6.41
CA LEU A 52 -5.44 1.23 5.27
C LEU A 52 -3.99 0.89 4.86
N LEU A 53 -3.78 0.66 3.56
CA LEU A 53 -2.46 0.56 2.91
C LEU A 53 -2.29 1.74 1.96
N PRO A 54 -1.80 2.90 2.42
CA PRO A 54 -1.73 4.09 1.60
C PRO A 54 -0.45 4.15 0.76
N GLY A 55 -0.52 4.86 -0.35
CA GLY A 55 0.62 5.15 -1.21
C GLY A 55 1.59 6.17 -0.61
N ALA A 56 2.90 5.90 -0.69
CA ALA A 56 3.96 6.85 -0.37
C ALA A 56 5.22 6.57 -1.20
N ILE A 57 5.89 7.62 -1.69
CA ILE A 57 7.09 7.49 -2.54
C ILE A 57 8.26 8.37 -2.10
N THR A 58 8.03 9.28 -1.13
CA THR A 58 9.06 10.16 -0.57
C THR A 58 9.30 9.89 0.92
N PRO A 59 10.49 10.19 1.46
CA PRO A 59 10.75 10.08 2.90
C PRO A 59 9.74 10.83 3.78
N GLY A 60 9.31 12.03 3.36
CA GLY A 60 8.33 12.83 4.10
C GLY A 60 6.96 12.15 4.22
N GLU A 61 6.46 11.58 3.12
CA GLU A 61 5.20 10.80 3.13
C GLU A 61 5.32 9.55 4.00
N ILE A 62 6.46 8.85 3.91
CA ILE A 62 6.70 7.63 4.70
C ILE A 62 6.78 7.97 6.19
N MET A 63 7.44 9.07 6.56
CA MET A 63 7.51 9.56 7.94
C MET A 63 6.14 9.97 8.46
N ALA A 64 5.34 10.70 7.67
CA ALA A 64 3.98 11.06 8.06
C ALA A 64 3.09 9.84 8.31
N ALA A 65 3.19 8.82 7.45
CA ALA A 65 2.48 7.55 7.66
C ALA A 65 2.98 6.84 8.94
N ARG A 66 4.28 6.88 9.19
CA ARG A 66 4.92 6.28 10.37
C ARG A 66 4.47 6.95 11.67
N GLU A 67 4.35 8.27 11.68
CA GLU A 67 3.79 9.06 12.79
C GLU A 67 2.33 8.71 13.05
N ALA A 68 1.54 8.45 12.00
CA ALA A 68 0.18 7.95 12.11
C ALA A 68 0.08 6.46 12.52
N GLY A 69 1.20 5.81 12.88
CA GLY A 69 1.23 4.43 13.34
C GLY A 69 1.28 3.38 12.23
N LEU A 70 1.30 3.77 10.96
CA LEU A 70 1.39 2.83 9.85
C LEU A 70 2.83 2.35 9.67
N ARG A 71 3.00 1.06 9.38
CA ARG A 71 4.31 0.42 9.09
C ARG A 71 4.33 -0.32 7.77
N PHE A 72 3.18 -0.45 7.13
CA PHE A 72 3.02 -1.06 5.81
C PHE A 72 2.51 0.00 4.86
N LEU A 73 3.21 0.21 3.75
CA LEU A 73 2.86 1.22 2.76
C LEU A 73 2.82 0.61 1.36
N LYS A 74 1.99 1.17 0.51
CA LYS A 74 2.05 0.92 -0.92
C LYS A 74 3.12 1.82 -1.52
N PHE A 75 4.06 1.27 -2.29
CA PHE A 75 5.00 2.07 -3.07
C PHE A 75 4.47 2.13 -4.51
N PHE A 76 3.83 3.26 -4.86
CA PHE A 76 3.11 3.39 -6.12
C PHE A 76 3.21 4.82 -6.68
N PRO A 77 3.42 5.00 -7.99
CA PRO A 77 3.71 3.95 -9.00
C PRO A 77 5.18 3.50 -8.97
N ALA A 78 5.43 2.21 -8.66
CA ALA A 78 6.75 1.72 -8.24
C ALA A 78 7.89 2.01 -9.24
N GLU A 79 7.76 1.54 -10.49
CA GLU A 79 8.83 1.72 -11.50
C GLU A 79 9.09 3.21 -11.79
N GLN A 80 8.02 4.01 -11.90
CA GLN A 80 8.15 5.46 -12.20
C GLN A 80 8.72 6.25 -11.02
N SER A 81 8.61 5.73 -9.79
CA SER A 81 9.15 6.33 -8.57
C SER A 81 10.56 5.84 -8.22
N GLY A 82 11.27 5.23 -9.17
CA GLY A 82 12.67 4.77 -9.01
C GLY A 82 12.80 3.31 -8.54
N GLY A 83 11.69 2.61 -8.35
CA GLY A 83 11.64 1.16 -8.16
C GLY A 83 12.54 0.63 -7.05
N ILE A 84 13.26 -0.46 -7.36
CA ILE A 84 14.18 -1.14 -6.44
C ILE A 84 15.24 -0.19 -5.87
N ALA A 85 15.73 0.77 -6.64
CA ALA A 85 16.77 1.70 -6.16
C ALA A 85 16.25 2.58 -5.01
N SER A 86 15.04 3.13 -5.16
CA SER A 86 14.37 3.91 -4.10
C SER A 86 14.10 3.05 -2.85
N LEU A 87 13.56 1.84 -3.03
CA LEU A 87 13.30 0.93 -1.91
C LEU A 87 14.57 0.54 -1.16
N LYS A 88 15.69 0.30 -1.86
CA LYS A 88 17.00 0.08 -1.23
C LYS A 88 17.47 1.29 -0.42
N ALA A 89 17.28 2.50 -0.95
CA ALA A 89 17.65 3.73 -0.25
C ALA A 89 16.85 3.93 1.06
N PHE A 90 15.61 3.45 1.13
CA PHE A 90 14.78 3.52 2.35
C PHE A 90 15.10 2.44 3.38
N ALA A 91 15.70 1.33 2.99
CA ALA A 91 15.87 0.15 3.85
C ALA A 91 16.68 0.42 5.13
N SER A 92 17.60 1.39 5.11
CA SER A 92 18.39 1.80 6.29
C SER A 92 17.70 2.88 7.13
N PRO A 93 17.33 4.07 6.60
CA PRO A 93 16.75 5.14 7.41
C PRO A 93 15.31 4.86 7.88
N LEU A 94 14.59 3.95 7.21
CA LEU A 94 13.18 3.64 7.46
C LEU A 94 13.00 2.12 7.63
N ALA A 95 13.93 1.49 8.34
CA ALA A 95 14.05 0.02 8.46
C ALA A 95 12.80 -0.68 9.06
N ASP A 96 11.99 0.04 9.84
CA ASP A 96 10.75 -0.47 10.44
C ASP A 96 9.52 -0.38 9.52
N VAL A 97 9.68 0.20 8.31
CA VAL A 97 8.61 0.29 7.30
C VAL A 97 8.81 -0.77 6.23
N LYS A 98 7.71 -1.43 5.85
CA LYS A 98 7.63 -2.43 4.79
C LYS A 98 6.73 -1.94 3.66
N PHE A 99 7.02 -2.42 2.46
CA PHE A 99 6.38 -1.94 1.24
C PHE A 99 5.67 -3.07 0.49
N CYS A 100 4.55 -2.71 -0.13
CA CYS A 100 3.93 -3.40 -1.26
C CYS A 100 4.15 -2.54 -2.51
N PRO A 101 5.21 -2.76 -3.29
CA PRO A 101 5.43 -2.07 -4.55
C PRO A 101 4.31 -2.44 -5.54
N THR A 102 3.76 -1.46 -6.25
CA THR A 102 2.71 -1.66 -7.26
C THR A 102 2.91 -0.69 -8.42
N GLY A 103 2.67 -1.14 -9.65
CA GLY A 103 2.80 -0.33 -10.86
C GLY A 103 4.12 -0.57 -11.59
N GLY A 104 4.03 -1.16 -12.79
CA GLY A 104 5.19 -1.55 -13.60
C GLY A 104 5.87 -2.86 -13.19
N ILE A 105 5.37 -3.54 -12.16
CA ILE A 105 5.82 -4.89 -11.80
C ILE A 105 5.18 -5.87 -12.79
N MET A 106 5.90 -6.93 -13.11
CA MET A 106 5.55 -8.04 -14.00
C MET A 106 6.14 -9.34 -13.44
N ALA A 107 5.68 -10.50 -13.92
CA ALA A 107 6.23 -11.79 -13.51
C ALA A 107 7.77 -11.86 -13.63
N LYS A 108 8.36 -11.18 -14.63
CA LYS A 108 9.81 -11.16 -14.87
C LYS A 108 10.65 -10.39 -13.85
N ASN A 109 10.08 -9.40 -13.15
CA ASN A 109 10.82 -8.57 -12.17
C ASN A 109 10.28 -8.70 -10.74
N ALA A 110 9.18 -9.43 -10.54
CA ALA A 110 8.59 -9.65 -9.21
C ALA A 110 9.59 -10.25 -8.23
N ALA A 111 10.41 -11.23 -8.68
CA ALA A 111 11.43 -11.86 -7.84
C ALA A 111 12.50 -10.86 -7.36
N ASP A 112 12.88 -9.90 -8.21
CA ASP A 112 13.88 -8.88 -7.85
C ASP A 112 13.35 -7.97 -6.74
N TYR A 113 12.07 -7.56 -6.82
CA TYR A 113 11.42 -6.79 -5.77
C TYR A 113 11.28 -7.59 -4.47
N LEU A 114 10.82 -8.84 -4.55
CA LEU A 114 10.62 -9.72 -3.40
C LEU A 114 11.94 -10.12 -2.70
N SER A 115 13.08 -9.93 -3.37
CA SER A 115 14.40 -10.15 -2.75
C SER A 115 14.78 -9.07 -1.72
N LEU A 116 14.09 -7.92 -1.70
CA LEU A 116 14.41 -6.83 -0.79
C LEU A 116 13.82 -7.08 0.62
N PRO A 117 14.58 -6.83 1.70
CA PRO A 117 14.13 -7.12 3.07
C PRO A 117 13.00 -6.20 3.56
N ASN A 118 12.74 -5.10 2.84
CA ASN A 118 11.65 -4.17 3.11
C ASN A 118 10.47 -4.33 2.15
N VAL A 119 10.43 -5.38 1.33
CA VAL A 119 9.29 -5.72 0.47
C VAL A 119 8.65 -7.00 0.98
N ILE A 120 7.35 -6.97 1.25
CA ILE A 120 6.61 -8.13 1.80
C ILE A 120 5.69 -8.80 0.78
N CYS A 121 5.29 -8.06 -0.25
CA CYS A 121 4.47 -8.53 -1.36
C CYS A 121 4.61 -7.55 -2.53
N VAL A 122 4.11 -7.93 -3.69
CA VAL A 122 4.08 -7.07 -4.90
C VAL A 122 2.67 -7.05 -5.48
N GLY A 123 2.24 -5.88 -5.96
CA GLY A 123 1.01 -5.70 -6.71
C GLY A 123 1.28 -5.75 -8.21
N GLY A 124 0.57 -6.63 -8.91
CA GLY A 124 0.80 -6.93 -10.31
C GLY A 124 -0.49 -7.05 -11.12
N SER A 125 -0.46 -6.64 -12.39
CA SER A 125 -1.61 -6.76 -13.30
C SER A 125 -1.85 -8.17 -13.86
N TRP A 126 -1.00 -9.14 -13.50
CA TRP A 126 -1.07 -10.53 -13.95
C TRP A 126 -1.63 -11.49 -12.89
N VAL A 127 -2.03 -10.94 -11.74
CA VAL A 127 -2.60 -11.67 -10.60
C VAL A 127 -4.11 -11.61 -10.67
#